data_AF-A0AAE6SMN5-F1
#
_entry.id   AF-A0AAE6SMN5-F1
#
_cell.length_a   1.000
_cell.length_b   1.000
_cell.length_c   1.000
_cell.angle_alpha   90.00
_cell.angle_beta   90.00
_cell.angle_gamma   90.00
#
_symmetry.space_group_name_H-M   'P 1'
#
loop_
_entity.id
_entity.type
_entity.pdbx_description
1 polymer ?
#
loop_
_entity_poly.entity_id
_entity_poly.type
_entity_poly.pdbx_seq_one_letter_code
_entity_poly.pdbx_strand_id
1 'polypeptide(L)'
;MSGFALAMSISPGPVNLVALGTGARYGFPASLRHVVGATLGFIFLLLLMGLGLGGALSQWPVAAGAIHWGGVLFLCYMAWQLLVDRGQLERVDGAPPAFWYGALMQWLNPKAWLAASMGMGAYGVVGGVEQIALFTAIYLVICLGSIACWAYAGSCMQGLLLVPRRLRWFNRAMALLLLLSAAYLVRSA
;
A
#
# COMPACT_ATOMS: atom_id res chain seq x y z
N MET A 1 0.78 18.08 -7.49
CA MET A 1 0.49 17.49 -6.16
C MET A 1 -0.62 16.45 -6.24
N SER A 2 -1.88 16.85 -6.48
CA SER A 2 -3.03 15.93 -6.43
C SER A 2 -2.99 14.78 -7.45
N GLY A 3 -2.62 15.07 -8.71
CA GLY A 3 -2.50 14.03 -9.74
C GLY A 3 -1.46 12.96 -9.41
N PHE A 4 -0.30 13.36 -8.87
CA PHE A 4 0.72 12.43 -8.39
C PHE A 4 0.21 11.60 -7.21
N ALA A 5 -0.36 12.26 -6.19
CA ALA A 5 -0.90 11.58 -5.01
C ALA A 5 -1.98 10.55 -5.39
N LEU A 6 -2.83 10.88 -6.36
CA LEU A 6 -3.87 9.99 -6.87
C LEU A 6 -3.24 8.81 -7.61
N ALA A 7 -2.37 9.07 -8.59
CA ALA A 7 -1.73 8.02 -9.38
C ALA A 7 -0.97 7.01 -8.48
N MET A 8 -0.23 7.51 -7.48
CA MET A 8 0.52 6.67 -6.55
C MET A 8 -0.39 5.94 -5.55
N SER A 9 -1.53 6.51 -5.15
CA SER A 9 -2.43 5.89 -4.19
C SER A 9 -3.41 4.88 -4.82
N ILE A 10 -4.00 5.22 -5.97
CA ILE A 10 -5.04 4.41 -6.60
C ILE A 10 -4.47 3.22 -7.36
N SER A 11 -3.24 3.30 -7.86
CA SER A 11 -2.65 2.20 -8.61
C SER A 11 -2.56 0.93 -7.74
N PRO A 12 -2.70 -0.27 -8.31
CA PRO A 12 -2.70 -1.51 -7.55
C PRO A 12 -1.39 -1.69 -6.76
N GLY A 13 -1.47 -2.35 -5.61
CA GLY A 13 -0.34 -2.61 -4.72
C GLY A 13 -0.78 -3.41 -3.48
N PRO A 14 0.15 -3.91 -2.65
CA PRO A 14 -0.17 -4.84 -1.56
C PRO A 14 -1.29 -4.34 -0.63
N VAL A 15 -1.21 -3.08 -0.20
CA VAL A 15 -2.20 -2.46 0.70
C VAL A 15 -3.59 -2.39 0.06
N ASN A 16 -3.67 -2.05 -1.23
CA ASN A 16 -4.92 -1.96 -1.99
C ASN A 16 -5.54 -3.34 -2.20
N LEU A 17 -4.70 -4.37 -2.40
CA LEU A 17 -5.15 -5.75 -2.54
C LEU A 17 -5.70 -6.32 -1.24
N VAL A 18 -5.03 -6.02 -0.13
CA VAL A 18 -5.55 -6.35 1.21
C VAL A 18 -6.88 -5.63 1.45
N ALA A 19 -7.01 -4.37 1.07
CA ALA A 19 -8.27 -3.62 1.20
C ALA A 19 -9.40 -4.26 0.38
N LEU A 20 -9.14 -4.62 -0.89
CA LEU A 20 -10.09 -5.31 -1.76
C LEU A 20 -10.48 -6.69 -1.21
N GLY A 21 -9.51 -7.49 -0.75
CA GLY A 21 -9.78 -8.78 -0.14
C GLY A 21 -10.58 -8.67 1.16
N THR A 22 -10.29 -7.66 1.98
CA THR A 22 -11.04 -7.37 3.20
C THR A 22 -12.47 -6.95 2.89
N GLY A 23 -12.65 -6.11 1.86
CA GLY A 23 -13.96 -5.69 1.38
C GLY A 23 -14.81 -6.85 0.90
N ALA A 24 -14.21 -7.78 0.14
CA ALA A 24 -14.88 -8.97 -0.36
C ALA A 24 -15.25 -9.97 0.76
N ARG A 25 -14.44 -10.06 1.84
CA ARG A 25 -14.66 -10.98 2.96
C ARG A 25 -15.64 -10.43 4.01
N TYR A 26 -15.41 -9.20 4.45
CA TYR A 26 -16.04 -8.60 5.64
C TYR A 26 -16.94 -7.40 5.31
N GLY A 27 -17.02 -6.98 4.04
CA GLY A 27 -17.79 -5.82 3.61
C GLY A 27 -17.04 -4.50 3.80
N PHE A 28 -17.63 -3.43 3.24
CA PHE A 28 -17.01 -2.11 3.22
C PHE A 28 -16.77 -1.49 4.61
N PRO A 29 -17.76 -1.47 5.56
CA PRO A 29 -17.56 -0.83 6.86
C PRO A 29 -16.43 -1.46 7.68
N ALA A 30 -16.34 -2.80 7.66
CA ALA A 30 -15.29 -3.54 8.36
C ALA A 30 -13.89 -3.24 7.80
N SER A 31 -13.81 -2.95 6.49
CA SER A 31 -12.57 -2.64 5.78
C SER A 31 -12.01 -1.26 6.10
N LEU A 32 -12.84 -0.33 6.58
CA LEU A 32 -12.41 1.04 6.88
C LEU A 32 -11.33 1.09 7.96
N ARG A 33 -11.29 0.12 8.87
CA ARG A 33 -10.22 0.01 9.87
C ARG A 33 -8.85 -0.13 9.22
N HIS A 34 -8.73 -1.03 8.23
CA HIS A 34 -7.52 -1.19 7.43
C HIS A 34 -7.21 0.07 6.61
N VAL A 35 -8.22 0.66 5.97
CA VAL A 35 -8.08 1.88 5.16
C VAL A 35 -7.50 3.03 5.98
N VAL A 36 -8.07 3.30 7.15
CA VAL A 36 -7.61 4.38 8.05
C VAL A 36 -6.21 4.07 8.57
N GLY A 37 -5.96 2.85 9.01
CA GLY A 37 -4.65 2.45 9.50
C GLY A 37 -3.55 2.61 8.45
N ALA A 38 -3.79 2.14 7.23
CA ALA A 38 -2.84 2.28 6.12
C ALA A 38 -2.62 3.75 5.75
N THR A 39 -3.70 4.54 5.68
CA THR A 39 -3.61 5.97 5.40
C THR A 39 -2.77 6.70 6.45
N LEU A 40 -3.07 6.51 7.74
CA LEU A 40 -2.33 7.16 8.82
C LEU A 40 -0.87 6.70 8.87
N GLY A 41 -0.61 5.40 8.63
CA GLY A 41 0.75 4.88 8.49
C GLY A 41 1.52 5.56 7.36
N PHE A 42 0.87 5.83 6.23
CA PHE A 42 1.47 6.53 5.10
C PHE A 42 1.75 7.99 5.43
N ILE A 43 0.78 8.68 6.01
CA ILE A 43 0.90 10.09 6.38
C ILE A 43 2.02 10.29 7.40
N PHE A 44 2.17 9.37 8.35
CA PHE A 44 3.29 9.39 9.27
C PHE A 44 4.63 9.23 8.55
N LEU A 45 4.76 8.26 7.64
CA LEU A 45 5.96 8.10 6.80
C LEU A 45 6.25 9.36 5.95
N LEU A 46 5.21 9.95 5.39
CA LEU A 46 5.28 11.14 4.54
C LEU A 46 5.83 12.32 5.36
N LEU A 47 5.27 12.57 6.55
CA LEU A 47 5.78 13.60 7.47
C LEU A 47 7.25 13.36 7.85
N LEU A 48 7.63 12.12 8.18
CA LEU A 48 9.04 11.80 8.48
C LEU A 48 9.95 12.11 7.29
N MET A 49 9.53 11.78 6.06
CA MET A 49 10.28 12.13 4.85
C MET A 49 10.41 13.65 4.67
N GLY A 50 9.35 14.40 4.92
CA GLY A 50 9.37 15.87 4.88
C GLY A 50 10.28 16.49 5.94
N LEU A 51 10.36 15.88 7.13
CA LEU A 51 11.22 16.31 8.25
C LEU A 51 12.68 15.88 8.09
N GLY A 52 13.05 15.25 6.97
CA GLY A 52 14.44 14.95 6.64
C GLY A 52 14.86 13.50 6.79
N LEU A 53 13.94 12.55 7.04
CA LEU A 53 14.27 11.11 7.05
C LEU A 53 14.96 10.67 5.75
N GLY A 54 14.55 11.20 4.60
CA GLY A 54 15.18 10.90 3.31
C GLY A 54 16.65 11.34 3.24
N GLY A 55 16.97 12.51 3.80
CA GLY A 55 18.34 13.00 3.91
C GLY A 55 19.17 12.29 4.97
N ALA A 56 18.54 11.79 6.05
CA ALA A 56 19.22 10.97 7.04
C ALA A 56 19.58 9.58 6.48
N LEU A 57 18.66 8.96 5.73
CA LEU A 57 18.89 7.66 5.10
C LEU A 57 19.99 7.68 4.04
N SER A 58 20.20 8.82 3.35
CA SER A 58 21.31 8.94 2.38
C SER A 58 22.68 8.95 3.06
N GLN A 59 22.76 9.35 4.33
CA GLN A 59 23.99 9.28 5.11
C GLN A 59 24.26 7.86 5.66
N TRP A 60 23.23 7.01 5.73
CA TRP A 60 23.27 5.68 6.34
C TRP A 60 22.95 4.61 5.28
N PRO A 61 23.86 4.34 4.33
CA PRO A 61 23.61 3.47 3.17
C PRO A 61 23.21 2.04 3.57
N VAL A 62 23.69 1.54 4.70
CA VAL A 62 23.31 0.23 5.25
C VAL A 62 21.82 0.19 5.60
N ALA A 63 21.28 1.25 6.23
CA ALA A 63 19.87 1.33 6.59
C ALA A 63 18.98 1.48 5.35
N ALA A 64 19.40 2.31 4.39
CA ALA A 64 18.71 2.45 3.10
C ALA A 64 18.66 1.11 2.34
N GLY A 65 19.79 0.38 2.30
CA GLY A 65 19.88 -0.95 1.70
C GLY A 65 18.99 -1.97 2.41
N ALA A 66 18.93 -1.96 3.75
CA ALA A 66 18.06 -2.85 4.52
C ALA A 66 16.58 -2.61 4.23
N ILE A 67 16.14 -1.34 4.14
CA ILE A 67 14.76 -0.98 3.76
C ILE A 67 14.46 -1.45 2.33
N HIS A 68 15.40 -1.22 1.40
CA HIS A 68 15.26 -1.65 0.01
C HIS A 68 15.08 -3.16 -0.11
N TRP A 69 16.03 -3.95 0.39
CA TRP A 69 15.99 -5.40 0.30
C TRP A 69 14.87 -6.02 1.15
N GLY A 70 14.53 -5.43 2.29
CA GLY A 70 13.36 -5.80 3.08
C GLY A 70 12.06 -5.63 2.30
N GLY A 71 11.91 -4.53 1.55
CA GLY A 71 10.79 -4.31 0.65
C GLY A 71 10.69 -5.35 -0.48
N VAL A 72 11.82 -5.71 -1.09
CA VAL A 72 11.89 -6.78 -2.10
C VAL A 72 11.43 -8.11 -1.52
N LEU A 73 11.97 -8.53 -0.37
CA LEU A 73 11.60 -9.77 0.30
C LEU A 73 10.11 -9.79 0.67
N PHE A 74 9.57 -8.66 1.15
CA PHE A 74 8.16 -8.53 1.47
C PHE A 74 7.26 -8.67 0.22
N LEU A 75 7.62 -8.06 -0.91
CA LEU A 75 6.88 -8.24 -2.17
C LEU A 75 6.90 -9.69 -2.64
N CYS A 76 8.06 -10.36 -2.58
CA CYS A 76 8.18 -11.77 -2.91
C CYS A 76 7.32 -12.65 -1.98
N TYR A 77 7.34 -12.36 -0.68
CA TYR A 77 6.48 -13.04 0.30
C TYR A 77 4.99 -12.85 0.00
N MET A 78 4.55 -11.62 -0.28
CA MET A 78 3.15 -11.35 -0.64
C MET A 78 2.75 -12.02 -1.96
N ALA A 79 3.63 -12.01 -2.96
CA ALA A 79 3.40 -12.71 -4.23
C ALA A 79 3.27 -14.22 -4.01
N TRP A 80 4.15 -14.81 -3.18
CA TRP A 80 4.06 -16.21 -2.80
C TRP A 80 2.72 -16.54 -2.14
N GLN A 81 2.29 -15.74 -1.17
CA GLN A 81 1.00 -15.93 -0.49
C GLN A 81 -0.19 -15.90 -1.47
N LEU A 82 -0.16 -15.00 -2.46
CA LEU A 82 -1.17 -14.94 -3.51
C LEU A 82 -1.13 -16.17 -4.45
N LEU A 83 0.05 -16.71 -4.75
CA LEU A 83 0.20 -17.88 -5.62
C LEU A 83 -0.28 -19.18 -4.97
N VAL A 84 -0.08 -19.34 -3.66
CA VAL A 84 -0.50 -20.54 -2.91
C VAL A 84 -1.95 -20.47 -2.41
N ASP A 85 -2.61 -19.31 -2.51
CA ASP A 85 -4.01 -19.13 -2.14
C ASP A 85 -4.94 -20.04 -2.97
N ARG A 86 -5.80 -20.79 -2.26
CA ARG A 86 -6.68 -21.79 -2.88
C ARG A 86 -7.91 -21.19 -3.56
N GLY A 87 -8.07 -19.87 -3.54
CA GLY A 87 -9.25 -19.18 -4.03
C GLY A 87 -10.46 -19.30 -3.11
N GLN A 88 -10.29 -19.87 -1.92
CA GLN A 88 -11.38 -20.10 -0.99
C GLN A 88 -11.56 -18.86 -0.13
N LEU A 89 -12.50 -18.00 -0.53
CA LEU A 89 -13.06 -16.97 0.34
C LEU A 89 -14.22 -17.61 1.09
N GLU A 90 -13.92 -18.34 2.16
CA GLU A 90 -14.96 -18.62 3.14
C GLU A 90 -15.35 -17.31 3.81
N ARG A 91 -16.65 -17.11 4.07
CA ARG A 91 -17.08 -16.08 5.02
C ARG A 91 -16.46 -16.47 6.35
N VAL A 92 -15.38 -15.80 6.71
CA VAL A 92 -14.67 -16.10 7.95
C VAL A 92 -15.53 -15.58 9.10
N ASP A 93 -15.96 -16.46 10.00
CA ASP A 93 -16.37 -16.10 11.36
C ASP A 93 -15.12 -15.65 12.13
N GLY A 94 -14.62 -14.46 11.79
CA GLY A 94 -13.36 -13.93 12.27
C GLY A 94 -13.37 -12.40 12.30
N ALA A 95 -12.49 -11.84 13.10
CA ALA A 95 -12.38 -10.39 13.20
C ALA A 95 -11.78 -9.80 11.91
N PRO A 96 -12.35 -8.72 11.36
CA PRO A 96 -11.71 -8.01 10.26
C PRO A 96 -10.33 -7.47 10.68
N PRO A 97 -9.41 -7.26 9.72
CA PRO A 97 -8.08 -6.74 10.01
C PRO A 97 -8.16 -5.46 10.84
N ALA A 98 -7.40 -5.43 11.93
CA ALA A 98 -7.32 -4.27 12.79
C ALA A 98 -6.55 -3.12 12.11
N PHE A 99 -6.70 -1.88 12.61
CA PHE A 99 -6.06 -0.73 11.95
C PHE A 99 -4.55 -0.88 11.88
N TRP A 100 -3.92 -1.42 12.94
CA TRP A 100 -2.47 -1.61 13.03
C TRP A 100 -1.93 -2.53 11.92
N TYR A 101 -2.75 -3.47 11.44
CA TYR A 101 -2.38 -4.29 10.28
C TYR A 101 -2.24 -3.43 9.01
N GLY A 102 -3.17 -2.50 8.78
CA GLY A 102 -3.09 -1.55 7.66
C GLY A 102 -1.86 -0.65 7.75
N ALA A 103 -1.58 -0.10 8.94
CA ALA A 103 -0.41 0.74 9.18
C ALA A 103 0.91 -0.01 8.90
N LEU A 104 1.04 -1.24 9.43
CA LEU A 104 2.21 -2.08 9.21
C LEU A 104 2.38 -2.44 7.73
N MET A 105 1.29 -2.82 7.06
CA MET A 105 1.29 -3.14 5.62
C MET A 105 1.73 -1.94 4.79
N GLN A 106 1.36 -0.72 5.18
CA GLN A 106 1.80 0.49 4.51
C GLN A 106 3.30 0.72 4.66
N TRP A 107 3.87 0.45 5.83
CA TRP A 107 5.30 0.58 6.10
C TRP A 107 6.14 -0.50 5.41
N LEU A 108 5.61 -1.71 5.27
CA LEU A 108 6.27 -2.77 4.52
C LEU A 108 6.16 -2.59 3.00
N ASN A 109 5.26 -1.74 2.53
CA ASN A 109 5.01 -1.53 1.11
C ASN A 109 6.09 -0.63 0.48
N PRO A 110 6.99 -1.15 -0.38
CA PRO A 110 8.06 -0.34 -0.98
C PRO A 110 7.52 0.77 -1.88
N LYS A 111 6.32 0.60 -2.46
CA LYS A 111 5.64 1.66 -3.21
C LYS A 111 5.31 2.86 -2.33
N ALA A 112 5.00 2.66 -1.06
CA ALA A 112 4.79 3.76 -0.12
C ALA A 112 6.09 4.57 0.05
N TRP A 113 7.22 3.90 0.26
CA TRP A 113 8.51 4.56 0.38
C TRP A 113 8.90 5.33 -0.87
N LEU A 114 8.71 4.75 -2.06
CA LEU A 114 8.93 5.43 -3.34
C LEU A 114 8.01 6.65 -3.51
N ALA A 115 6.72 6.51 -3.20
CA ALA A 115 5.77 7.62 -3.30
C ALA A 115 6.12 8.76 -2.34
N ALA A 116 6.52 8.42 -1.11
CA ALA A 116 6.88 9.40 -0.09
C ALA A 116 8.17 10.13 -0.46
N SER A 117 9.21 9.42 -0.92
CA SER A 117 10.48 10.05 -1.31
C SER A 117 10.33 10.93 -2.55
N MET A 118 9.72 10.41 -3.62
CA MET A 118 9.50 11.16 -4.87
C MET A 118 8.55 12.33 -4.66
N GLY A 119 7.45 12.11 -3.93
CA GLY A 119 6.46 13.13 -3.64
C GLY A 119 7.02 14.27 -2.80
N MET A 120 7.73 13.95 -1.70
CA MET A 120 8.32 14.98 -0.85
C MET A 120 9.47 15.73 -1.53
N GLY A 121 10.31 15.03 -2.30
CA GLY A 121 11.37 15.66 -3.07
C GLY A 121 10.83 16.63 -4.13
N ALA A 122 9.75 16.27 -4.82
CA ALA A 122 9.18 17.09 -5.88
C ALA A 122 8.26 18.23 -5.39
N TYR A 123 7.52 18.02 -4.29
CA TYR A 123 6.41 18.91 -3.91
C TYR A 123 6.44 19.41 -2.46
N GLY A 124 7.25 18.81 -1.58
CA GLY A 124 7.24 19.12 -0.15
C GLY A 124 8.42 20.00 0.27
N VAL A 125 9.62 19.41 0.26
CA VAL A 125 10.79 19.93 1.00
C VAL A 125 11.24 21.31 0.52
N VAL A 126 11.12 21.61 -0.78
CA VAL A 126 11.56 22.88 -1.38
C VAL A 126 10.75 24.09 -0.86
N GLY A 127 9.50 23.89 -0.45
CA GLY A 127 8.63 24.96 0.05
C GLY A 127 8.57 25.08 1.58
N GLY A 128 9.41 24.33 2.31
CA GLY A 128 9.42 24.34 3.78
C GLY A 128 8.19 23.68 4.42
N VAL A 129 7.94 24.01 5.70
CA VAL A 129 6.95 23.33 6.55
C VAL A 129 5.51 23.49 6.01
N GLU A 130 5.17 24.65 5.45
CA GLU A 130 3.83 24.89 4.90
C GLU A 130 3.53 24.01 3.68
N GLN A 131 4.48 23.86 2.74
CA GLN A 131 4.32 22.95 1.60
C GLN A 131 4.26 21.49 2.05
N ILE A 132 5.06 21.09 3.04
CA ILE A 132 4.99 19.75 3.63
C ILE A 132 3.60 19.49 4.21
N ALA A 133 3.05 20.43 4.98
CA ALA A 133 1.71 20.32 5.57
C ALA A 133 0.62 20.25 4.49
N LEU A 134 0.67 21.12 3.49
CA LEU A 134 -0.28 21.14 2.37
C LEU A 134 -0.23 19.84 1.58
N PHE A 135 0.97 19.37 1.20
CA PHE A 135 1.13 18.12 0.45
C PHE A 135 0.60 16.93 1.24
N THR A 136 0.92 16.88 2.53
CA THR A 136 0.46 15.82 3.43
C THR A 136 -1.07 15.83 3.57
N ALA A 137 -1.69 17.00 3.71
CA ALA A 137 -3.14 17.13 3.80
C ALA A 137 -3.85 16.68 2.51
N ILE A 138 -3.31 17.06 1.34
CA ILE A 138 -3.81 16.58 0.03
C ILE A 138 -3.69 15.05 -0.04
N TYR A 139 -2.53 14.50 0.35
CA TYR A 139 -2.30 13.07 0.31
C TYR A 139 -3.21 12.31 1.27
N LEU A 140 -3.52 12.87 2.45
CA LEU A 140 -4.43 12.26 3.42
C LEU A 140 -5.79 11.97 2.79
N VAL A 141 -6.40 12.98 2.17
CA VAL A 141 -7.73 12.86 1.54
C VAL A 141 -7.69 11.87 0.37
N ILE A 142 -6.69 12.01 -0.51
CA ILE A 142 -6.58 11.19 -1.72
C ILE A 142 -6.26 9.73 -1.38
N CYS A 143 -5.37 9.48 -0.43
CA CYS A 143 -4.98 8.14 -0.01
C CYS A 143 -6.16 7.44 0.67
N LEU A 144 -6.85 8.12 1.58
CA LEU A 144 -8.06 7.59 2.22
C LEU A 144 -9.10 7.20 1.17
N GLY A 145 -9.42 8.11 0.25
CA GLY A 145 -10.39 7.86 -0.82
C GLY A 145 -9.95 6.72 -1.74
N SER A 146 -8.67 6.67 -2.12
CA SER A 146 -8.15 5.64 -3.03
C SER A 146 -8.23 4.25 -2.43
N ILE A 147 -7.75 4.06 -1.19
CA ILE A 147 -7.79 2.75 -0.53
C ILE A 147 -9.26 2.38 -0.20
N ALA A 148 -10.10 3.34 0.15
CA ALA A 148 -11.54 3.13 0.33
C ALA A 148 -12.21 2.67 -0.98
N CYS A 149 -11.86 3.22 -2.14
CA CYS A 149 -12.38 2.74 -3.44
C CYS A 149 -12.04 1.27 -3.68
N TRP A 150 -10.83 0.82 -3.33
CA TRP A 150 -10.45 -0.60 -3.43
C TRP A 150 -11.25 -1.48 -2.46
N ALA A 151 -11.44 -1.04 -1.22
CA ALA A 151 -12.27 -1.73 -0.24
C ALA A 151 -13.74 -1.83 -0.71
N TYR A 152 -14.29 -0.73 -1.24
CA TYR A 152 -15.65 -0.69 -1.75
C TYR A 152 -15.81 -1.60 -2.97
N ALA A 153 -14.89 -1.53 -3.93
CA ALA A 153 -14.87 -2.42 -5.09
C ALA A 153 -14.84 -3.89 -4.65
N GLY A 154 -14.02 -4.24 -3.65
CA GLY A 154 -14.01 -5.58 -3.05
C GLY A 154 -15.37 -6.01 -2.52
N SER A 155 -16.08 -5.11 -1.82
CA SER A 155 -17.42 -5.40 -1.29
C SER A 155 -18.47 -5.60 -2.37
N CYS A 156 -18.43 -4.82 -3.46
CA CYS A 156 -19.34 -4.97 -4.61
C CYS A 156 -19.04 -6.23 -5.42
N MET A 157 -17.75 -6.58 -5.54
CA MET A 157 -17.28 -7.74 -6.29
C MET A 157 -17.29 -9.04 -5.48
N GLN A 158 -17.91 -9.05 -4.29
CA GLN A 158 -17.97 -10.22 -3.42
C GLN A 158 -18.45 -11.47 -4.20
N GLY A 159 -19.57 -11.40 -4.93
CA GLY A 159 -20.06 -12.53 -5.74
C GLY A 159 -19.14 -12.99 -6.87
N LEU A 160 -18.31 -12.09 -7.43
CA LEU A 160 -17.33 -12.41 -8.47
C LEU A 160 -16.07 -13.06 -7.90
N LEU A 161 -15.59 -12.55 -6.77
CA LEU A 161 -14.37 -13.00 -6.09
C LEU A 161 -14.60 -14.26 -5.26
N LEU A 162 -15.82 -14.52 -4.78
CA LEU A 162 -16.18 -15.76 -4.09
C LEU A 162 -16.05 -17.02 -4.97
N VAL A 163 -15.91 -16.88 -6.30
CA VAL A 163 -15.67 -18.01 -7.21
C VAL A 163 -14.18 -18.40 -7.17
N PRO A 164 -13.81 -19.60 -6.67
CA PRO A 164 -12.41 -19.93 -6.42
C PRO A 164 -11.51 -19.92 -7.65
N ARG A 165 -12.05 -20.25 -8.83
CA ARG A 165 -11.30 -20.18 -10.08
C ARG A 165 -10.98 -18.73 -10.48
N ARG A 166 -11.90 -17.79 -10.29
CA ARG A 166 -11.71 -16.37 -10.65
C ARG A 166 -10.74 -15.71 -9.69
N LEU A 167 -10.87 -15.98 -8.39
CA LEU A 167 -9.95 -15.45 -7.39
C LEU A 167 -8.52 -15.94 -7.58
N ARG A 168 -8.32 -17.23 -7.91
CA ARG A 168 -6.98 -17.75 -8.22
C ARG A 168 -6.35 -17.03 -9.41
N TRP A 169 -7.10 -16.77 -10.47
CA TRP A 169 -6.59 -16.00 -11.61
C TRP A 169 -6.29 -14.55 -11.25
N PHE A 170 -7.16 -13.90 -10.46
CA PHE A 170 -6.92 -12.56 -9.95
C PHE A 170 -5.64 -12.51 -9.09
N ASN A 171 -5.51 -13.42 -8.13
CA ASN A 171 -4.34 -13.52 -7.25
C ASN A 171 -3.05 -13.78 -8.05
N ARG A 172 -3.09 -14.64 -9.09
CA ARG A 172 -1.95 -14.88 -9.99
C ARG A 172 -1.55 -13.63 -10.77
N ALA A 173 -2.52 -12.90 -11.32
CA ALA A 173 -2.25 -11.64 -12.03
C ALA A 173 -1.62 -10.61 -11.08
N MET A 174 -2.12 -10.50 -9.85
CA MET A 174 -1.57 -9.60 -8.84
C MET A 174 -0.19 -10.04 -8.36
N ALA A 175 0.04 -11.33 -8.14
CA ALA A 175 1.34 -11.88 -7.80
C ALA A 175 2.38 -11.57 -8.89
N LEU A 176 2.00 -11.71 -10.17
CA LEU A 176 2.87 -11.33 -11.28
C LEU A 176 3.24 -9.84 -11.24
N LEU A 177 2.28 -8.94 -11.00
CA LEU A 177 2.57 -7.51 -10.86
C LEU A 177 3.49 -7.20 -9.67
N LEU A 178 3.34 -7.89 -8.55
CA LEU A 178 4.22 -7.75 -7.38
C LEU A 178 5.63 -8.26 -7.69
N LEU A 179 5.77 -9.41 -8.36
CA LEU A 179 7.06 -9.95 -8.78
C LEU A 179 7.76 -9.06 -9.81
N LEU A 180 7.02 -8.48 -10.77
CA LEU A 180 7.57 -7.50 -11.71
C LEU A 180 8.05 -6.24 -10.98
N SER A 181 7.31 -5.78 -9.97
CA SER A 181 7.73 -4.66 -9.13
C SER A 181 8.99 -4.99 -8.30
N ALA A 182 9.06 -6.19 -7.74
CA ALA A 182 10.24 -6.67 -7.00
C ALA A 182 11.47 -6.80 -7.93
N ALA A 183 11.30 -7.36 -9.12
CA ALA A 183 12.37 -7.46 -10.12
C ALA A 183 12.87 -6.09 -10.58
N TYR A 184 11.96 -5.12 -10.76
CA TYR A 184 12.33 -3.74 -11.03
C TYR A 184 13.16 -3.14 -9.90
N LEU A 185 12.73 -3.33 -8.64
CA LEU A 185 13.46 -2.85 -7.46
C LEU A 185 14.88 -3.42 -7.41
N VAL A 186 15.03 -4.74 -7.58
CA VAL A 186 16.34 -5.42 -7.62
C VAL A 186 17.25 -4.86 -8.71
N ARG A 187 16.70 -4.54 -9.89
CA ARG A 187 17.48 -3.92 -10.99
C ARG A 187 17.89 -2.48 -10.68
N SER A 188 17.13 -1.78 -9.85
CA SER A 188 17.36 -0.38 -9.47
C SER A 188 18.20 -0.20 -8.20
N ALA A 189 18.67 -1.29 -7.60
CA ALA A 189 19.47 -1.32 -6.38
C ALA A 189 20.94 -0.97 -6.63
#